data_AF-A0A6M3L6Q5-F1
#
_entry.id   AF-A0A6M3L6Q5-F1
#
_cell.length_a   1.000
_cell.length_b   1.000
_cell.length_c   1.000
_cell.angle_alpha   90.00
_cell.angle_beta   90.00
_cell.angle_gamma   90.00
#
_symmetry.space_group_name_H-M   'P 1'
#
loop_
_entity.id
_entity.type
_entity.pdbx_description
1 polymer ?
#
loop_
_entity_poly.entity_id
_entity_poly.type
_entity_poly.pdbx_seq_one_letter_code
_entity_poly.pdbx_strand_id
1 'polypeptide(L)'
;MFTNELKKGDMVKLRNGWKARIEDNMKGNTRLATVYGYCEEMGSVYSHDIVHKINADSTTTPIEYTPAQLKCKERANAFGF
;
A
#
# COMPACT_ATOMS: atom_id res chain seq x y z
N MET A 1 0.24 -0.51 12.61
CA MET A 1 -0.90 0.34 12.16
C MET A 1 -1.61 -0.38 11.03
N PHE A 2 -2.92 -0.23 10.86
CA PHE A 2 -3.66 -0.83 9.76
C PHE A 2 -3.55 -0.01 8.47
N THR A 3 -3.65 -0.68 7.32
CA THR A 3 -3.66 -0.01 5.99
C THR A 3 -4.77 1.04 5.86
N ASN A 4 -5.90 0.84 6.55
CA ASN A 4 -7.04 1.77 6.54
C ASN A 4 -6.81 3.07 7.34
N GLU A 5 -5.71 3.16 8.08
CA GLU A 5 -5.32 4.36 8.82
C GLU A 5 -4.44 5.29 7.98
N LEU A 6 -3.95 4.82 6.81
CA LEU A 6 -3.21 5.64 5.85
C LEU A 6 -4.05 6.82 5.35
N LYS A 7 -3.40 7.97 5.24
CA LYS A 7 -4.00 9.21 4.75
C LYS A 7 -3.41 9.60 3.41
N LYS A 8 -4.15 10.43 2.66
CA LYS A 8 -3.62 11.10 1.49
C LYS A 8 -2.33 11.86 1.86
N GLY A 9 -1.30 11.68 1.05
CA GLY A 9 0.03 12.25 1.25
C GLY A 9 0.98 11.34 2.04
N ASP A 10 0.49 10.26 2.67
CA ASP A 10 1.38 9.31 3.35
C ASP A 10 2.31 8.64 2.34
N MET A 11 3.59 8.60 2.67
CA MET A 11 4.58 7.82 1.95
C MET A 11 4.59 6.40 2.46
N VAL A 12 4.60 5.44 1.53
CA VAL A 12 4.61 4.02 1.85
C VAL A 12 5.64 3.27 1.02
N LYS A 13 6.01 2.08 1.49
CA LYS A 13 6.81 1.11 0.76
C LYS A 13 5.92 -0.06 0.35
N LEU A 14 5.99 -0.43 -0.91
CA LEU A 14 5.30 -1.57 -1.50
C LEU A 14 6.12 -2.85 -1.34
N ARG A 15 5.49 -4.00 -1.52
CA ARG A 15 6.12 -5.32 -1.34
C ARG A 15 7.20 -5.57 -2.38
N ASN A 16 7.02 -5.03 -3.58
CA ASN A 16 8.02 -5.04 -4.66
C ASN A 16 9.24 -4.13 -4.38
N GLY A 17 9.25 -3.40 -3.26
CA GLY A 17 10.36 -2.55 -2.82
C GLY A 17 10.24 -1.09 -3.26
N TRP A 18 9.30 -0.74 -4.14
CA TRP A 18 9.08 0.64 -4.58
C TRP A 18 8.43 1.51 -3.51
N LYS A 19 8.63 2.81 -3.63
CA LYS A 19 7.96 3.81 -2.79
C LYS A 19 6.71 4.29 -3.49
N ALA A 20 5.67 4.59 -2.73
CA ALA A 20 4.45 5.19 -3.28
C ALA A 20 3.88 6.24 -2.33
N ARG A 21 3.25 7.28 -2.89
CA ARG A 21 2.46 8.26 -2.15
C ARG A 21 0.99 7.93 -2.28
N ILE A 22 0.28 7.87 -1.16
CA ILE A 22 -1.16 7.65 -1.16
C ILE A 22 -1.88 8.91 -1.65
N GLU A 23 -2.78 8.78 -2.64
CA GLU A 23 -3.47 9.91 -3.27
C GLU A 23 -4.91 10.12 -2.78
N ASP A 24 -5.40 9.22 -1.92
CA ASP A 24 -6.78 9.19 -1.47
C ASP A 24 -6.95 8.87 0.03
N ASN A 25 -8.13 9.12 0.59
CA ASN A 25 -8.46 8.83 2.00
C ASN A 25 -9.47 7.67 2.18
N MET A 26 -9.67 6.87 1.13
CA MET A 26 -10.55 5.70 1.14
C MET A 26 -10.01 4.58 2.05
N LYS A 27 -10.72 3.46 2.07
CA LYS A 27 -10.37 2.24 2.79
C LYS A 27 -10.72 1.05 1.89
N GLY A 28 -10.16 -0.12 2.18
CA GLY A 28 -10.54 -1.35 1.48
C GLY A 28 -9.36 -2.08 0.86
N ASN A 29 -9.63 -2.83 -0.22
CA ASN A 29 -8.66 -3.75 -0.83
C ASN A 29 -7.71 -3.08 -1.82
N THR A 30 -8.03 -1.88 -2.30
CA THR A 30 -7.17 -1.08 -3.17
C THR A 30 -7.06 0.34 -2.64
N ARG A 31 -5.93 1.00 -2.97
CA ARG A 31 -5.66 2.41 -2.70
C ARG A 31 -5.20 3.05 -4.01
N LEU A 32 -5.52 4.31 -4.23
CA LEU A 32 -4.94 5.11 -5.29
C LEU A 32 -3.60 5.63 -4.80
N ALA A 33 -2.53 5.37 -5.55
CA ALA A 33 -1.20 5.80 -5.18
C ALA A 33 -0.38 6.23 -6.39
N THR A 34 0.48 7.21 -6.19
CA THR A 34 1.55 7.54 -7.13
C THR A 34 2.78 6.72 -6.75
N VAL A 35 3.18 5.79 -7.61
CA VAL A 35 4.29 4.87 -7.41
C VAL A 35 5.54 5.45 -8.06
N TYR A 36 6.61 5.56 -7.29
CA TYR A 36 7.92 6.04 -7.71
C TYR A 36 8.80 4.84 -8.06
N GLY A 37 8.56 4.27 -9.23
CA GLY A 37 9.34 3.17 -9.80
C GLY A 37 10.42 3.68 -10.75
N TYR A 38 10.57 2.99 -11.89
CA TYR A 38 11.40 3.47 -12.99
C TYR A 38 10.84 4.76 -13.62
N CYS A 39 9.51 4.82 -13.72
CA CYS A 39 8.75 6.03 -14.04
C CYS A 39 7.83 6.35 -12.86
N GLU A 40 7.44 7.62 -12.75
CA GLU A 40 6.36 8.04 -11.87
C GLU A 40 5.03 7.68 -12.53
N GLU A 41 4.25 6.81 -11.88
CA GLU A 41 2.94 6.38 -12.39
C GLU A 41 1.89 6.45 -11.29
N MET A 42 0.72 7.00 -11.62
CA MET A 42 -0.43 7.05 -10.72
C MET A 42 -1.41 5.93 -11.06
N GLY A 43 -1.70 5.07 -10.09
CA GLY A 43 -2.52 3.88 -10.31
C GLY A 43 -3.12 3.32 -9.03
N SER A 44 -3.98 2.30 -9.20
CA SER A 44 -4.52 1.56 -8.07
C SER A 44 -3.53 0.48 -7.63
N VAL A 45 -3.19 0.48 -6.35
CA VAL A 45 -2.36 -0.56 -5.71
C VAL A 45 -3.21 -1.38 -4.76
N TYR A 46 -2.90 -2.67 -4.64
CA TYR A 46 -3.55 -3.51 -3.63
C TYR A 46 -3.10 -3.10 -2.22
N SER A 47 -4.04 -2.94 -1.31
CA SER A 47 -3.76 -2.59 0.09
C SER A 47 -2.87 -3.62 0.78
N HIS A 48 -2.95 -4.90 0.40
CA HIS A 48 -2.10 -5.96 0.95
C HIS A 48 -0.66 -5.97 0.41
N ASP A 49 -0.38 -5.14 -0.61
CA ASP A 49 0.96 -4.91 -1.14
C ASP A 49 1.70 -3.79 -0.40
N ILE A 50 0.98 -2.95 0.34
CA ILE A 50 1.57 -1.88 1.14
C ILE A 50 2.12 -2.46 2.44
N VAL A 51 3.45 -2.52 2.57
CA VAL A 51 4.13 -3.21 3.69
C VAL A 51 4.55 -2.27 4.83
N HIS A 52 4.95 -1.04 4.51
CA HIS A 52 5.43 -0.08 5.52
C HIS A 52 4.95 1.33 5.20
N LYS A 53 4.62 2.12 6.22
CA LYS A 53 4.54 3.58 6.14
C LYS A 53 5.92 4.16 6.41
N ILE A 54 6.33 5.13 5.60
CA ILE A 54 7.57 5.90 5.77
C ILE A 54 7.21 7.17 6.55
N ASN A 55 7.77 7.31 7.74
CA ASN A 55 7.55 8.47 8.60
C ASN A 55 8.49 9.63 8.20
N ALA A 56 8.20 10.85 8.67
CA ALA A 56 8.98 12.04 8.34
C ALA A 56 10.45 11.97 8.83
N ASP A 57 10.69 11.22 9.91
CA ASP A 57 12.00 10.92 10.50
C ASP A 57 12.74 9.76 9.79
N SER A 58 12.27 9.35 8.61
CA SER A 58 12.82 8.24 7.81
C SER A 58 12.74 6.84 8.44
N THR A 59 12.08 6.70 9.60
CA THR A 59 11.71 5.38 10.13
C THR A 59 10.54 4.78 9.36
N THR A 60 10.41 3.45 9.44
CA THR A 60 9.31 2.72 8.80
C THR A 60 8.42 2.06 9.83
N THR A 61 7.12 2.32 9.76
CA THR A 61 6.10 1.65 10.59
C THR A 61 5.51 0.49 9.79
N PRO A 62 5.52 -0.76 10.31
CA PRO A 62 4.90 -1.89 9.62
C PRO A 62 3.38 -1.72 9.51
N ILE A 63 2.85 -2.13 8.36
CA ILE A 63 1.42 -2.12 8.07
C ILE A 63 0.84 -3.51 8.32
N GLU A 64 -0.24 -3.53 9.11
CA GLU A 64 -1.08 -4.69 9.34
C GLU A 64 -2.32 -4.64 8.43
N TYR A 65 -2.84 -5.82 8.13
CA TYR A 65 -3.94 -5.99 7.18
C TYR A 65 -5.20 -6.44 7.90
N THR A 66 -6.34 -6.00 7.41
CA THR A 66 -7.64 -6.52 7.81
C THR A 66 -7.84 -7.94 7.25
N PRO A 67 -8.71 -8.77 7.85
CA PRO A 67 -9.04 -10.10 7.34
C PRO A 67 -9.53 -10.09 5.89
N ALA A 68 -10.26 -9.04 5.48
CA ALA A 68 -10.73 -8.87 4.11
C ALA A 68 -9.59 -8.67 3.10
N GLN A 69 -8.57 -7.90 3.48
CA GLN A 69 -7.38 -7.67 2.65
C GLN A 69 -6.49 -8.92 2.57
N LEU A 70 -6.37 -9.68 3.67
CA LEU A 70 -5.69 -10.98 3.69
C LEU A 70 -6.38 -11.98 2.76
N LYS A 71 -7.71 -12.08 2.82
CA LYS A 71 -8.49 -12.90 1.90
C LYS A 71 -8.34 -12.46 0.44
N CYS A 72 -8.23 -11.15 0.21
CA CYS A 72 -7.96 -10.61 -1.13
C CYS A 72 -6.57 -11.01 -1.62
N LYS A 73 -5.56 -11.02 -0.74
CA LYS A 73 -4.20 -11.48 -1.04
C LYS A 73 -4.18 -12.97 -1.39
N GLU A 74 -4.85 -13.81 -0.62
CA GLU A 74 -4.94 -15.24 -0.91
C GLU A 74 -5.54 -15.50 -2.29
N ARG A 75 -6.56 -14.73 -2.67
CA ARG A 75 -7.14 -14.78 -4.02
C ARG A 75 -6.17 -14.30 -5.08
N ALA A 76 -5.49 -13.19 -4.89
CA ALA A 76 -4.49 -12.67 -5.83
C ALA A 76 -3.37 -13.70 -6.09
N ASN A 77 -2.84 -14.29 -5.01
CA ASN A 77 -1.85 -15.36 -5.09
C ASN A 77 -2.36 -16.59 -5.87
N ALA A 78 -3.64 -16.96 -5.72
CA ALA A 78 -4.22 -18.08 -6.46
C ALA A 78 -4.24 -17.84 -7.99
N PHE A 79 -4.22 -16.58 -8.43
CA PHE A 79 -4.10 -16.19 -9.83
C PHE A 79 -2.64 -15.91 -10.27
N GLY A 80 -1.66 -16.14 -9.39
CA GLY A 80 -0.23 -15.96 -9.70
C GLY A 80 0.31 -14.53 -9.58
N PHE A 81 -0.42 -13.65 -8.88
CA PHE A 81 0.00 -12.27 -8.57
C PHE A 81 0.54 -12.14 -7.15
#